data_AF-A0A1F3GAZ9-F1
#
_entry.id   AF-A0A1F3GAZ9-F1
#
_cell.length_a   1.000
_cell.length_b   1.000
_cell.length_c   1.000
_cell.angle_alpha   90.00
_cell.angle_beta   90.00
_cell.angle_gamma   90.00
#
_symmetry.space_group_name_H-M   'P 1'
#
loop_
_entity.id
_entity.type
_entity.pdbx_description
1 polymer ?
#
loop_
_entity_poly.entity_id
_entity_poly.type
_entity_poly.pdbx_seq_one_letter_code
_entity_poly.pdbx_strand_id
1 'polypeptide(L)'
;MKKIRLTRLFYFLLLTVILTSCFSVRPAAVKTNKKLFETFFLGDQGTQYFIKPLSFKDNSNNYLEMDITFRYLNKIQDSATINFSIYNKALIQAIDSLSIGNHSYSVTTKEIKYLFSERSKNFYKTRFSTKISLLDLKHLFSYSDWKISHYAAQEFNYNTPSSVSKKIDRLKFGVFDLIKDQEL
;
A
#
# COMPACT_ATOMS: atom_id res chain seq x y z
N MET A 1 42.85 52.75 1.37
CA MET A 1 42.89 51.26 1.19
C MET A 1 41.96 50.44 2.09
N LYS A 2 41.17 51.01 3.03
CA LYS A 2 40.25 50.23 3.90
C LYS A 2 38.88 49.87 3.28
N LYS A 3 38.32 50.72 2.39
CA LYS A 3 36.98 50.52 1.82
C LYS A 3 36.86 49.28 0.93
N ILE A 4 37.88 48.94 0.15
CA ILE A 4 37.90 47.78 -0.77
C ILE A 4 37.87 46.44 -0.01
N ARG A 5 38.42 46.39 1.22
CA ARG A 5 38.38 45.18 2.05
C ARG A 5 36.98 44.92 2.64
N LEU A 6 36.24 46.00 2.95
CA LEU A 6 34.90 45.88 3.54
C LEU A 6 33.85 45.43 2.52
N THR A 7 33.92 45.93 1.28
CA THR A 7 33.04 45.47 0.19
C THR A 7 33.28 44.01 -0.15
N ARG A 8 34.54 43.56 -0.20
CA ARG A 8 34.86 42.13 -0.42
C ARG A 8 34.32 41.24 0.69
N LEU A 9 34.39 41.68 1.95
CA LEU A 9 33.82 40.95 3.09
C LEU A 9 32.29 40.84 2.97
N PHE A 10 31.62 41.92 2.55
CA PHE A 10 30.18 41.95 2.36
C PHE A 10 29.72 41.01 1.24
N TYR A 11 30.43 40.97 0.10
CA TYR A 11 30.15 40.00 -0.97
C TYR A 11 30.37 38.55 -0.51
N PHE A 12 31.38 38.29 0.31
CA PHE A 12 31.62 36.96 0.85
C PHE A 12 30.52 36.53 1.82
N LEU A 13 30.02 37.45 2.65
CA LEU A 13 28.90 37.21 3.56
C LEU A 13 27.57 37.00 2.81
N LEU A 14 27.34 37.73 1.72
CA LEU A 14 26.14 37.57 0.90
C LEU A 14 26.12 36.18 0.22
N LEU A 15 27.29 35.70 -0.23
CA LEU A 15 27.44 34.41 -0.87
C LEU A 15 27.13 33.24 0.10
N THR A 16 27.48 33.36 1.37
CA THR A 16 27.21 32.31 2.37
C THR A 16 25.73 32.23 2.75
N VAL A 17 24.98 33.33 2.72
CA VAL A 17 23.53 33.35 2.99
C VAL A 17 22.72 32.70 1.87
N ILE A 18 23.16 32.83 0.61
CA ILE A 18 22.48 32.17 -0.52
C ILE A 18 22.65 30.64 -0.43
N LEU A 19 23.82 30.16 0.01
CA LEU A 19 24.12 28.73 0.10
C LEU A 19 23.37 28.00 1.22
N THR A 20 22.88 28.69 2.25
CA THR A 20 22.13 28.06 3.35
C THR A 20 20.60 28.06 3.14
N SER A 21 20.09 28.79 2.16
CA SER A 21 18.64 29.02 1.98
C SER A 21 17.86 27.94 1.23
N CYS A 22 18.53 26.94 0.64
CA CYS A 22 17.86 25.90 -0.19
C CYS A 22 17.88 24.48 0.39
N PHE A 23 18.35 24.27 1.62
CA PHE A 23 18.19 22.96 2.27
C PHE A 23 16.87 22.91 3.02
N SER A 24 15.79 22.74 2.27
CA SER A 24 14.56 22.14 2.80
C SER A 24 14.91 20.71 3.22
N VAL A 25 15.39 20.56 4.46
CA VAL A 25 15.57 19.27 5.12
C VAL A 25 14.18 18.69 5.26
N ARG A 26 13.75 17.92 4.25
CA ARG A 26 12.62 17.01 4.43
C ARG A 26 12.95 16.19 5.67
N PRO A 27 12.05 16.08 6.66
CA PRO A 27 12.29 15.24 7.82
C PRO A 27 12.76 13.89 7.30
N ALA A 28 13.88 13.42 7.85
CA ALA A 28 14.55 12.22 7.38
C ALA A 28 13.51 11.11 7.34
N ALA A 29 13.04 10.79 6.13
CA ALA A 29 12.28 9.58 5.92
C ALA A 29 13.22 8.47 6.37
N VAL A 30 12.89 7.86 7.51
CA VAL A 30 13.53 6.64 7.99
C VAL A 30 13.74 5.75 6.76
N LYS A 31 14.89 5.07 6.64
CA LYS A 31 15.12 4.04 5.62
C LYS A 31 14.17 2.84 5.86
N THR A 32 12.88 3.08 5.96
CA THR A 32 11.83 2.09 5.85
C THR A 32 11.80 1.61 4.40
N ASN A 33 11.23 0.43 4.22
CA ASN A 33 11.18 -0.32 2.98
C ASN A 33 10.29 0.41 1.94
N LYS A 34 10.68 1.60 1.44
CA LYS A 34 9.93 2.47 0.50
C LYS A 34 9.46 1.74 -0.77
N LYS A 35 10.02 0.56 -1.03
CA LYS A 35 9.62 -0.33 -2.12
C LYS A 35 8.29 -1.06 -1.86
N LEU A 36 7.87 -1.22 -0.61
CA LEU A 36 6.69 -2.02 -0.23
C LEU A 36 5.55 -1.19 0.34
N PHE A 37 5.86 -0.10 1.03
CA PHE A 37 4.83 0.78 1.57
C PHE A 37 5.33 2.21 1.72
N GLU A 38 4.38 3.13 1.85
CA GLU A 38 4.57 4.53 2.19
C GLU A 38 3.75 4.87 3.42
N THR A 39 4.17 5.88 4.17
CA THR A 39 3.54 6.30 5.41
C THR A 39 3.38 7.80 5.43
N PHE A 40 2.23 8.26 5.90
CA PHE A 40 1.90 9.67 6.03
C PHE A 40 1.40 9.91 7.45
N PHE A 41 2.11 10.77 8.19
CA PHE A 41 1.67 11.17 9.53
C PHE A 41 0.59 12.25 9.43
N LEU A 42 -0.55 12.03 10.07
CA LEU A 42 -1.74 12.88 10.02
C LEU A 42 -2.04 13.57 11.36
N GLY A 43 -1.04 13.73 12.23
CA GLY A 43 -1.23 14.29 13.56
C GLY A 43 -2.09 13.37 14.43
N ASP A 44 -3.21 13.91 14.92
CA ASP A 44 -4.12 13.23 15.84
C ASP A 44 -4.90 12.07 15.21
N GLN A 45 -4.85 11.92 13.87
CA GLN A 45 -5.42 10.76 13.17
C GLN A 45 -4.42 9.59 13.03
N GLY A 46 -3.21 9.73 13.57
CA GLY A 46 -2.16 8.72 13.51
C GLY A 46 -1.45 8.65 12.17
N THR A 47 -0.95 7.45 11.85
CA THR A 47 -0.20 7.21 10.62
C THR A 47 -1.07 6.48 9.60
N GLN A 48 -1.17 7.04 8.39
CA GLN A 48 -1.76 6.35 7.25
C GLN A 48 -0.68 5.54 6.52
N TYR A 49 -0.93 4.25 6.34
CA TYR A 49 -0.07 3.33 5.61
C TYR A 49 -0.67 3.08 4.24
N PHE A 50 0.17 3.16 3.21
CA PHE A 50 -0.15 2.79 1.84
C PHE A 50 0.75 1.64 1.41
N ILE A 51 0.20 0.42 1.38
CA ILE A 51 0.88 -0.78 0.91
C ILE A 51 0.82 -0.81 -0.62
N LYS A 52 1.98 -0.90 -1.26
CA LYS A 52 2.10 -0.90 -2.72
C LYS A 52 1.51 -2.17 -3.32
N PRO A 53 1.11 -2.13 -4.61
CA PRO A 53 0.48 -3.26 -5.27
C PRO A 53 1.23 -4.60 -5.14
N LEU A 54 0.51 -5.64 -4.71
CA LEU A 54 0.89 -7.04 -4.73
C LEU A 54 0.19 -7.71 -5.93
N SER A 55 0.93 -8.47 -6.74
CA SER A 55 0.43 -9.03 -8.00
C SER A 55 0.30 -10.55 -7.92
N PHE A 56 -0.93 -11.04 -7.99
CA PHE A 56 -1.31 -12.44 -7.91
C PHE A 56 -1.69 -12.95 -9.30
N LYS A 57 -1.48 -14.24 -9.55
CA LYS A 57 -1.69 -14.84 -10.87
C LYS A 57 -2.60 -16.05 -10.79
N ASP A 58 -3.44 -16.22 -11.79
CA ASP A 58 -4.14 -17.49 -12.01
C ASP A 58 -3.32 -18.41 -12.93
N ASN A 59 -3.84 -19.61 -13.20
CA ASN A 59 -3.20 -20.57 -14.10
C ASN A 59 -3.35 -20.21 -15.59
N SER A 60 -4.20 -19.23 -15.93
CA SER A 60 -4.56 -18.82 -17.29
C SER A 60 -3.87 -17.51 -17.72
N ASN A 61 -2.83 -17.07 -16.98
CA ASN A 61 -2.13 -15.79 -17.16
C ASN A 61 -2.98 -14.53 -16.95
N ASN A 62 -4.19 -14.63 -16.39
CA ASN A 62 -4.86 -13.47 -15.81
C ASN A 62 -4.17 -13.12 -14.49
N TYR A 63 -4.28 -11.87 -14.08
CA TYR A 63 -3.65 -11.43 -12.85
C TYR A 63 -4.49 -10.40 -12.12
N LEU A 64 -4.29 -10.35 -10.81
CA LEU A 64 -4.93 -9.44 -9.89
C LEU A 64 -3.85 -8.62 -9.21
N GLU A 65 -3.98 -7.29 -9.23
CA GLU A 65 -3.11 -6.39 -8.47
C GLU A 65 -3.88 -5.79 -7.31
N MET A 66 -3.35 -5.90 -6.09
CA MET A 66 -4.01 -5.43 -4.87
C MET A 66 -3.12 -4.45 -4.11
N ASP A 67 -3.66 -3.27 -3.80
CA ASP A 67 -3.06 -2.30 -2.89
C ASP A 67 -3.97 -2.04 -1.70
N ILE A 68 -3.36 -1.64 -0.58
CA ILE A 68 -4.04 -1.59 0.71
C ILE A 68 -3.72 -0.26 1.38
N THR A 69 -4.74 0.42 1.87
CA THR A 69 -4.59 1.64 2.68
C THR A 69 -5.29 1.45 4.02
N PHE A 70 -4.61 1.78 5.10
CA PHE A 70 -5.21 1.80 6.43
C PHE A 70 -4.60 2.88 7.29
N ARG A 71 -5.27 3.20 8.40
CA ARG A 71 -4.78 4.14 9.41
C ARG A 71 -4.59 3.40 10.73
N TYR A 72 -3.61 3.86 11.50
CA TYR A 72 -3.35 3.31 12.81
C TYR A 72 -2.85 4.40 13.77
N LEU A 73 -3.49 4.46 14.94
CA LEU A 73 -3.12 5.30 16.06
C LEU A 73 -3.19 4.49 17.36
N ASN A 74 -2.09 3.81 17.71
CA ASN A 74 -1.88 3.08 18.97
C ASN A 74 -2.87 1.93 19.30
N LYS A 75 -3.99 1.81 18.59
CA LYS A 75 -5.02 0.77 18.73
C LYS A 75 -5.73 0.54 17.40
N ILE A 76 -6.21 -0.69 17.22
CA ILE A 76 -7.04 -1.07 16.07
C ILE A 76 -8.46 -0.51 16.30
N GLN A 77 -8.89 0.44 15.47
CA GLN A 77 -10.25 1.00 15.48
C GLN A 77 -10.84 1.21 14.09
N ASP A 78 -9.98 1.28 13.07
CA ASP A 78 -10.36 1.63 11.70
C ASP A 78 -10.46 0.41 10.78
N SER A 79 -11.08 0.63 9.63
CA SER A 79 -11.06 -0.29 8.49
C SER A 79 -9.79 -0.14 7.65
N ALA A 80 -9.39 -1.22 7.00
CA ALA A 80 -8.50 -1.16 5.85
C ALA A 80 -9.31 -1.08 4.55
N THR A 81 -8.89 -0.19 3.64
CA THR A 81 -9.39 -0.15 2.27
C THR A 81 -8.49 -1.00 1.39
N ILE A 82 -9.09 -1.96 0.70
CA ILE A 82 -8.42 -2.79 -0.30
C ILE A 82 -8.90 -2.35 -1.66
N ASN A 83 -7.99 -1.89 -2.50
CA ASN A 83 -8.29 -1.71 -3.92
C ASN A 83 -7.63 -2.85 -4.68
N PHE A 84 -8.35 -3.38 -5.66
CA PHE A 84 -7.83 -4.45 -6.50
C PHE A 84 -8.20 -4.22 -7.96
N SER A 85 -7.31 -4.60 -8.85
CA SER A 85 -7.48 -4.52 -10.29
C SER A 85 -7.39 -5.91 -10.89
N ILE A 86 -8.41 -6.33 -11.61
CA ILE A 86 -8.44 -7.60 -12.34
C ILE A 86 -8.09 -7.32 -13.80
N TYR A 87 -7.11 -8.07 -14.30
CA TYR A 87 -6.69 -8.05 -15.68
C TYR A 87 -7.16 -9.34 -16.33
N ASN A 88 -8.17 -9.23 -17.20
CA ASN A 88 -8.82 -10.35 -17.86
C ASN A 88 -9.09 -10.03 -19.33
N LYS A 89 -9.11 -11.04 -20.20
CA LYS A 89 -9.49 -10.88 -21.61
C LYS A 89 -10.97 -10.50 -21.78
N ALA A 90 -11.83 -10.94 -20.86
CA ALA A 90 -13.22 -10.53 -20.78
C ALA A 90 -13.39 -9.33 -19.84
N LEU A 91 -14.31 -8.43 -20.18
CA LEU A 91 -14.67 -7.30 -19.33
C LEU A 91 -15.51 -7.81 -18.15
N ILE A 92 -15.01 -7.63 -16.93
CA ILE A 92 -15.72 -7.93 -15.68
C ILE A 92 -16.05 -6.58 -15.04
N GLN A 93 -17.33 -6.24 -14.87
CA GLN A 93 -17.78 -4.98 -14.26
C GLN A 93 -18.53 -5.16 -12.94
N ALA A 94 -18.91 -6.39 -12.61
CA ALA A 94 -19.56 -6.75 -11.36
C ALA A 94 -18.90 -8.00 -10.77
N ILE A 95 -18.76 -8.00 -9.45
CA ILE A 95 -18.22 -9.09 -8.63
C ILE A 95 -19.08 -9.14 -7.37
N ASP A 96 -19.52 -10.34 -7.01
CA ASP A 96 -20.42 -10.57 -5.88
C ASP A 96 -19.67 -10.68 -4.56
N SER A 97 -18.46 -11.26 -4.60
CA SER A 97 -17.63 -11.40 -3.39
C SER A 97 -16.14 -11.51 -3.71
N LEU A 98 -15.32 -11.09 -2.75
CA LEU A 98 -13.88 -11.25 -2.71
C LEU A 98 -13.53 -12.01 -1.43
N SER A 99 -12.81 -13.12 -1.57
CA SER A 99 -12.23 -13.87 -0.47
C SER A 99 -10.72 -13.76 -0.52
N ILE A 100 -10.12 -13.49 0.64
CA ILE A 100 -8.68 -13.47 0.85
C ILE A 100 -8.42 -14.38 2.04
N GLY A 101 -7.49 -15.30 1.91
CA GLY A 101 -7.12 -16.17 3.02
C GLY A 101 -5.68 -16.64 2.93
N ASN A 102 -5.22 -17.22 4.02
CA ASN A 102 -4.02 -18.03 4.14
C ASN A 102 -4.41 -19.39 4.73
N HIS A 103 -3.47 -20.26 5.08
CA HIS A 103 -3.81 -21.56 5.66
C HIS A 103 -4.53 -21.51 7.03
N SER A 104 -4.44 -20.40 7.76
CA SER A 104 -4.98 -20.28 9.13
C SER A 104 -6.20 -19.38 9.23
N TYR A 105 -6.40 -18.46 8.30
CA TYR A 105 -7.40 -17.41 8.42
C TYR A 105 -7.92 -16.99 7.04
N SER A 106 -9.20 -16.66 6.95
CA SER A 106 -9.84 -16.16 5.73
C SER A 106 -10.88 -15.08 6.06
N VAL A 107 -10.96 -14.08 5.21
CA VAL A 107 -12.00 -13.05 5.23
C VAL A 107 -12.70 -12.99 3.88
N THR A 108 -14.01 -12.86 3.90
CA THR A 108 -14.84 -12.67 2.69
C THR A 108 -15.63 -11.39 2.82
N THR A 109 -15.61 -10.57 1.77
CA THR A 109 -16.41 -9.34 1.66
C THR A 109 -17.33 -9.40 0.44
N LYS A 110 -18.54 -8.86 0.61
CA LYS A 110 -19.55 -8.71 -0.45
C LYS A 110 -19.79 -7.25 -0.82
N GLU A 111 -19.27 -6.31 -0.03
CA GLU A 111 -19.41 -4.87 -0.27
C GLU A 111 -18.32 -4.38 -1.23
N ILE A 112 -18.48 -4.73 -2.51
CA ILE A 112 -17.50 -4.41 -3.54
C ILE A 112 -18.01 -3.25 -4.38
N LYS A 113 -17.22 -2.17 -4.39
CA LYS A 113 -17.47 -0.98 -5.20
C LYS A 113 -16.65 -1.03 -6.49
N TYR A 114 -17.32 -1.05 -7.63
CA TYR A 114 -16.71 -0.77 -8.93
C TYR A 114 -16.15 0.66 -8.97
N LEU A 115 -14.94 0.83 -9.50
CA LEU A 115 -14.32 2.16 -9.70
C LEU A 115 -14.28 2.54 -11.17
N PHE A 116 -13.59 1.74 -11.99
CA PHE A 116 -13.45 2.00 -13.44
C PHE A 116 -12.99 0.75 -14.19
N SER A 117 -13.13 0.78 -15.52
CA SER A 117 -12.56 -0.18 -16.46
C SER A 117 -11.85 0.55 -17.57
N GLU A 118 -10.68 0.05 -17.96
CA GLU A 118 -9.91 0.56 -19.10
C GLU A 118 -9.31 -0.60 -19.90
N ARG A 119 -9.07 -0.37 -21.19
CA ARG A 119 -8.34 -1.32 -22.02
C ARG A 119 -6.84 -1.18 -21.74
N SER A 120 -6.18 -2.29 -21.44
CA SER A 120 -4.74 -2.35 -21.19
C SER A 120 -4.10 -3.45 -22.04
N LYS A 121 -3.50 -3.04 -23.17
CA LYS A 121 -2.91 -3.96 -24.17
C LYS A 121 -3.92 -5.04 -24.61
N ASN A 122 -3.71 -6.28 -24.17
CA ASN A 122 -4.49 -7.47 -24.50
C ASN A 122 -5.55 -7.83 -23.44
N PHE A 123 -5.69 -7.00 -22.40
CA PHE A 123 -6.61 -7.21 -21.29
C PHE A 123 -7.54 -6.01 -21.11
N TYR A 124 -8.68 -6.25 -20.47
CA TYR A 124 -9.39 -5.23 -19.71
C TYR A 124 -8.83 -5.20 -18.30
N LYS A 125 -8.54 -4.01 -17.81
CA LYS A 125 -8.24 -3.75 -16.40
C LYS A 125 -9.50 -3.17 -15.78
N THR A 126 -10.11 -3.91 -14.87
CA THR A 126 -11.21 -3.38 -14.05
C THR A 126 -10.76 -3.24 -12.61
N ARG A 127 -11.00 -2.06 -12.03
CA ARG A 127 -10.63 -1.73 -10.66
C ARG A 127 -11.84 -1.65 -9.76
N PHE A 128 -11.68 -2.23 -8.56
CA PHE A 128 -12.68 -2.30 -7.51
C PHE A 128 -12.08 -1.84 -6.18
N SER A 129 -12.94 -1.54 -5.22
CA SER A 129 -12.60 -1.20 -3.85
C SER A 129 -13.52 -1.91 -2.87
N THR A 130 -12.99 -2.33 -1.74
CA THR A 130 -13.74 -2.91 -0.61
C THR A 130 -13.08 -2.47 0.68
N LYS A 131 -13.80 -2.63 1.79
CA LYS A 131 -13.24 -2.48 3.14
C LYS A 131 -13.26 -3.82 3.88
N ILE A 132 -12.27 -4.02 4.74
CA ILE A 132 -12.24 -5.07 5.77
C ILE A 132 -11.79 -4.45 7.09
N SER A 133 -11.95 -5.15 8.21
CA SER A 133 -11.40 -4.64 9.47
C SER A 133 -9.87 -4.68 9.44
N LEU A 134 -9.21 -3.75 10.13
CA LEU A 134 -7.75 -3.81 10.27
C LEU A 134 -7.29 -5.05 11.05
N LEU A 135 -8.15 -5.62 11.91
CA LEU A 135 -7.89 -6.88 12.59
C LEU A 135 -7.82 -8.04 11.60
N ASP A 136 -8.81 -8.15 10.70
CA ASP A 136 -8.81 -9.19 9.65
C ASP A 136 -7.58 -9.04 8.75
N LEU A 137 -7.24 -7.79 8.40
CA LEU A 137 -6.03 -7.49 7.64
C LEU A 137 -4.77 -7.99 8.38
N LYS A 138 -4.66 -7.71 9.68
CA LYS A 138 -3.53 -8.19 10.49
C LYS A 138 -3.44 -9.72 10.49
N HIS A 139 -4.57 -10.42 10.67
CA HIS A 139 -4.60 -11.88 10.62
C HIS A 139 -4.23 -12.46 9.25
N LEU A 140 -4.61 -11.79 8.16
CA LEU A 140 -4.16 -12.16 6.82
C LEU A 140 -2.64 -12.10 6.70
N PHE A 141 -2.01 -11.05 7.24
CA PHE A 141 -0.56 -10.88 7.21
C PHE A 141 0.21 -11.80 8.16
N SER A 142 -0.45 -12.61 8.99
CA SER A 142 0.22 -13.62 9.83
C SER A 142 1.00 -14.66 9.03
N TYR A 143 0.57 -14.94 7.80
CA TYR A 143 1.17 -15.92 6.91
C TYR A 143 1.21 -15.43 5.46
N SER A 144 2.20 -15.85 4.68
CA SER A 144 2.45 -15.35 3.32
C SER A 144 1.95 -16.23 2.19
N ASP A 145 1.30 -17.34 2.50
CA ASP A 145 0.68 -18.28 1.56
C ASP A 145 -0.74 -17.85 1.17
N TRP A 146 -0.89 -16.59 0.76
CA TRP A 146 -2.21 -16.06 0.44
C TRP A 146 -2.85 -16.81 -0.73
N LYS A 147 -4.16 -16.99 -0.64
CA LYS A 147 -5.06 -17.39 -1.72
C LYS A 147 -6.13 -16.33 -1.84
N ILE A 148 -6.38 -15.90 -3.07
CA ILE A 148 -7.39 -14.88 -3.36
C ILE A 148 -8.37 -15.50 -4.33
N SER A 149 -9.65 -15.41 -4.02
CA SER A 149 -10.70 -15.73 -4.97
C SER A 149 -11.72 -14.61 -5.07
N HIS A 150 -12.34 -14.48 -6.24
CA HIS A 150 -13.52 -13.64 -6.39
C HIS A 150 -14.58 -14.37 -7.19
N TYR A 151 -15.84 -14.02 -6.95
CA TYR A 151 -16.98 -14.58 -7.65
C TYR A 151 -17.63 -13.49 -8.51
N ALA A 152 -17.77 -13.78 -9.81
CA ALA A 152 -18.56 -12.99 -10.74
C ALA A 152 -19.56 -13.94 -11.43
N ALA A 153 -19.47 -14.15 -12.74
CA ALA A 153 -20.24 -15.23 -13.40
C ALA A 153 -19.74 -16.65 -13.00
N GLN A 154 -18.49 -16.73 -12.57
CA GLN A 154 -17.83 -17.95 -12.09
C GLN A 154 -16.80 -17.56 -11.02
N GLU A 155 -16.26 -18.56 -10.33
CA GLU A 155 -15.16 -18.34 -9.39
C GLU A 155 -13.82 -18.21 -10.14
N PHE A 156 -13.03 -17.21 -9.74
CA PHE A 156 -11.67 -16.99 -10.20
C PHE A 156 -10.72 -17.11 -9.02
N ASN A 157 -9.67 -17.92 -9.18
CA ASN A 157 -8.69 -18.22 -8.14
C ASN A 157 -7.30 -17.71 -8.52
N TYR A 158 -6.64 -17.04 -7.60
CA TYR A 158 -5.29 -16.50 -7.76
C TYR A 158 -4.37 -17.05 -6.68
N ASN A 159 -3.20 -17.48 -7.11
CA ASN A 159 -2.15 -17.99 -6.26
C ASN A 159 -1.12 -16.90 -5.96
N THR A 160 -0.49 -17.01 -4.79
CA THR A 160 0.60 -16.12 -4.40
C THR A 160 1.93 -16.59 -4.98
N PRO A 161 2.56 -15.82 -5.89
CA PRO A 161 3.90 -16.14 -6.36
C PRO A 161 4.92 -16.00 -5.22
N SER A 162 6.02 -16.74 -5.29
CA SER A 162 7.11 -16.67 -4.29
C SER A 162 7.68 -15.25 -4.11
N SER A 163 7.65 -14.43 -5.17
CA SER A 163 8.06 -13.02 -5.11
C SER A 163 7.11 -12.15 -4.29
N VAL A 164 5.82 -12.49 -4.24
CA VAL A 164 4.80 -11.80 -3.42
C VAL A 164 4.80 -12.33 -2.00
N SER A 165 4.94 -13.64 -1.79
CA SER A 165 5.08 -14.22 -0.44
C SER A 165 6.22 -13.54 0.34
N LYS A 166 7.40 -13.37 -0.28
CA LYS A 166 8.52 -12.61 0.30
C LYS A 166 8.19 -11.15 0.63
N LYS A 167 7.28 -10.51 -0.11
CA LYS A 167 6.82 -9.14 0.19
C LYS A 167 5.87 -9.15 1.38
N ILE A 168 4.97 -10.12 1.45
CA ILE A 168 4.04 -10.29 2.56
C ILE A 168 4.82 -10.52 3.85
N ASP A 169 5.85 -11.38 3.87
CA ASP A 169 6.69 -11.61 5.06
C ASP A 169 7.38 -10.32 5.53
N ARG A 170 7.88 -9.51 4.59
CA ARG A 170 8.52 -8.22 4.90
C ARG A 170 7.52 -7.19 5.41
N LEU A 171 6.29 -7.21 4.91
CA LEU A 171 5.20 -6.36 5.37
C LEU A 171 4.72 -6.79 6.76
N LYS A 172 4.62 -8.09 7.02
CA LYS A 172 4.34 -8.65 8.34
C LYS A 172 5.33 -8.08 9.37
N PHE A 173 6.62 -8.33 9.17
CA PHE A 173 7.66 -7.88 10.09
C PHE A 173 7.76 -6.34 10.18
N GLY A 174 7.67 -5.65 9.05
CA GLY A 174 7.94 -4.21 8.98
C GLY A 174 6.74 -3.31 9.31
N VAL A 175 5.53 -3.86 9.38
CA VAL A 175 4.29 -3.09 9.55
C VAL A 175 3.35 -3.78 10.54
N PHE A 176 2.94 -5.02 10.28
CA PHE A 176 1.82 -5.64 11.01
C PHE A 176 2.20 -6.20 12.38
N ASP A 177 3.44 -6.67 12.57
CA ASP A 177 3.95 -7.10 13.87
C ASP A 177 4.11 -5.90 14.85
N LEU A 178 4.14 -4.67 14.33
CA LEU A 178 4.23 -3.43 15.12
C LEU A 178 2.85 -2.89 15.55
N ILE A 179 1.77 -3.44 15.00
CA ILE A 179 0.40 -3.07 15.36
C ILE A 179 0.03 -3.84 16.62
N LYS A 180 -0.27 -3.13 17.70
CA LYS A 180 -0.67 -3.74 18.97
C LYS A 180 -2.10 -4.28 18.85
N ASP A 181 -2.29 -5.48 19.38
CA ASP A 181 -3.63 -5.99 19.64
C ASP A 181 -4.26 -5.16 20.77
N GLN A 182 -5.59 -5.05 20.77
CA GLN A 182 -6.26 -4.58 21.97
C GLN A 182 -6.04 -5.63 23.06
N GLU A 183 -5.33 -5.28 24.13
CA GLU A 183 -5.48 -6.01 25.39
C GLU A 183 -6.95 -5.81 25.82
N LEU A 184 -7.68 -6.92 25.93
CA LEU A 184 -9.05 -6.97 26.45
C LEU A 184 -9.08 -6.56 27.92
#